data_AF-A0A1X6MHI2-F1
#
_entry.id   AF-A0A1X6MHI2-F1
#
_cell.length_a   1.000
_cell.length_b   1.000
_cell.length_c   1.000
_cell.angle_alpha   90.00
_cell.angle_beta   90.00
_cell.angle_gamma   90.00
#
_symmetry.space_group_name_H-M   'P 1'
#
loop_
_entity.id
_entity.type
_entity.pdbx_description
1 polymer ?
#
loop_
_entity_poly.entity_id
_entity_poly.type
_entity_poly.pdbx_seq_one_letter_code
_entity_poly.pdbx_strand_id
1 'polypeptide(L)'
;MASAIPPTPLSPSVGARRKGAKALPRLPLSAFTPPNTGSSEAFPLPPSPSTLQPEELVDAYVIAPDGDLSEWKAQAGETLRRKTKGVVLALPQKEPAEVEKILANIRSGSLDVPVVAVLVPVIPAEGEATFTPPAYLESPGSSTPALVPSAIFTKNEPRVREALQWALKTGHTVHIDVQCDIREVEGGWDALEEMLTSMTISKDVKELHGKIVVCTYSRVLC
;
A
#
# COMPACT_ATOMS: atom_id res chain seq x y z
N MET A 1 21.35 -58.70 21.49
CA MET A 1 22.77 -58.37 21.20
C MET A 1 22.81 -56.87 20.88
N ALA A 2 23.46 -56.10 21.74
CA ALA A 2 23.37 -54.65 21.82
C ALA A 2 24.12 -53.94 20.67
N SER A 3 23.51 -52.87 20.14
CA SER A 3 24.09 -52.00 19.11
C SER A 3 25.10 -51.03 19.75
N ALA A 4 26.35 -51.05 19.27
CA ALA A 4 27.44 -50.26 19.84
C ALA A 4 27.42 -48.82 19.30
N ILE A 5 27.44 -47.84 20.21
CA ILE A 5 27.48 -46.40 19.94
C ILE A 5 28.91 -46.00 19.54
N PRO A 6 29.13 -45.16 18.50
CA PRO A 6 30.47 -44.71 18.12
C PRO A 6 31.10 -43.78 19.17
N PRO A 7 32.44 -43.77 19.32
CA PRO A 7 33.11 -42.97 20.34
C PRO A 7 33.02 -41.46 20.06
N THR A 8 32.76 -40.69 21.11
CA THR A 8 32.77 -39.22 21.08
C THR A 8 34.17 -38.66 20.78
N PRO A 9 34.30 -37.58 19.99
CA PRO A 9 35.60 -37.01 19.67
C PRO A 9 36.29 -36.38 20.90
N LEU A 10 37.61 -36.55 20.97
CA LEU A 10 38.49 -36.04 22.02
C LEU A 10 38.49 -34.51 22.04
N SER A 11 38.14 -33.93 23.19
CA SER A 11 38.24 -32.48 23.43
C SER A 11 39.71 -32.02 23.41
N PRO A 12 40.01 -30.80 22.92
CA PRO A 12 41.38 -30.32 22.86
C PRO A 12 41.90 -30.09 24.28
N SER A 13 42.85 -30.92 24.67
CA SER A 13 43.64 -30.80 25.90
C SER A 13 44.37 -29.46 25.90
N VAL A 14 43.99 -28.56 26.80
CA VAL A 14 44.71 -27.30 27.07
C VAL A 14 45.91 -27.63 27.97
N GLY A 15 46.90 -28.28 27.38
CA GLY A 15 48.18 -28.62 28.01
C GLY A 15 49.26 -27.58 27.73
N ALA A 16 49.21 -26.42 28.37
CA ALA A 16 50.36 -25.51 28.45
C ALA A 16 50.30 -24.68 29.74
N ARG A 17 50.80 -25.30 30.82
CA ARG A 17 50.94 -24.73 32.16
C ARG A 17 51.86 -23.49 32.11
N ARG A 18 51.29 -22.29 32.05
CA ARG A 18 52.02 -21.01 32.18
C ARG A 18 51.59 -20.26 33.44
N LYS A 19 52.47 -20.32 34.45
CA LYS A 19 52.76 -19.32 35.49
C LYS A 19 51.57 -18.60 36.13
N GLY A 20 51.06 -19.18 37.23
CA GLY A 20 50.19 -18.55 38.22
C GLY A 20 48.77 -18.28 37.74
N ALA A 21 47.76 -18.58 38.55
CA ALA A 21 46.41 -18.09 38.31
C ALA A 21 46.45 -16.56 38.42
N LYS A 22 46.69 -15.86 37.31
CA LYS A 22 46.43 -14.43 37.24
C LYS A 22 44.96 -14.27 37.55
N ALA A 23 44.67 -13.65 38.69
CA ALA A 23 43.32 -13.24 39.03
C ALA A 23 42.83 -12.39 37.87
N LEU A 24 41.95 -12.96 37.04
CA LEU A 24 41.25 -12.19 36.03
C LEU A 24 40.51 -11.08 36.79
N PRO A 25 40.61 -9.81 36.38
CA PRO A 25 39.86 -8.75 37.00
C PRO A 25 38.37 -9.12 36.89
N ARG A 26 37.80 -9.57 38.01
CA ARG A 26 36.38 -9.87 38.09
C ARG A 26 35.70 -8.54 38.38
N LEU A 27 34.87 -8.12 37.44
CA LEU A 27 33.96 -7.03 37.71
C LEU A 27 33.10 -7.43 38.92
N PRO A 28 33.02 -6.59 39.97
CA PRO A 28 32.15 -6.88 41.10
C PRO A 28 30.71 -7.05 40.58
N LEU A 29 29.91 -7.87 41.23
CA LEU A 29 28.50 -8.11 40.82
C LEU A 29 27.68 -6.81 40.75
N SER A 30 28.13 -5.74 41.42
CA SER A 30 27.61 -4.38 41.31
C SER A 30 27.77 -3.73 39.93
N ALA A 31 28.68 -4.21 39.07
CA ALA A 31 28.79 -3.78 37.67
C ALA A 31 27.74 -4.41 36.75
N PHE A 32 27.09 -5.49 37.21
CA PHE A 32 25.94 -6.12 36.55
C PHE A 32 24.62 -5.78 37.26
N THR A 33 24.69 -4.95 38.29
CA THR A 33 23.50 -4.36 38.89
C THR A 33 23.25 -3.05 38.14
N PRO A 34 22.14 -2.91 37.39
CA PRO A 34 21.80 -1.62 36.80
C PRO A 34 21.79 -0.57 37.91
N PRO A 35 22.23 0.68 37.63
CA PRO A 35 22.28 1.71 38.66
C PRO A 35 20.92 1.81 39.35
N ASN A 36 20.91 1.73 40.69
CA ASN A 36 19.71 1.79 41.54
C ASN A 36 19.03 3.19 41.53
N THR A 37 19.31 3.98 40.50
CA THR A 37 18.70 5.28 40.17
C THR A 37 18.01 5.27 38.80
N GLY A 38 18.03 4.14 38.08
CA GLY A 38 17.36 3.94 36.79
C GLY A 38 16.02 3.20 36.87
N SER A 39 15.53 2.87 38.07
CA SER A 39 14.18 2.35 38.31
C SER A 39 13.30 3.43 38.92
N SER A 40 13.23 4.62 38.30
CA SER A 40 11.94 5.30 38.32
C SER A 40 10.93 4.33 37.71
N GLU A 41 9.80 4.10 38.37
CA GLU A 41 8.69 3.23 37.94
C GLU A 41 8.15 3.48 36.53
N ALA A 42 8.70 4.45 35.79
CA ALA A 42 8.39 4.67 34.40
C ALA A 42 9.68 4.73 33.58
N PHE A 43 10.07 3.61 32.98
CA PHE A 43 10.44 3.71 31.56
C PHE A 43 9.24 4.40 30.91
N PRO A 44 9.38 5.56 30.23
CA PRO A 44 8.22 6.27 29.73
C PRO A 44 7.42 5.28 28.89
N LEU A 45 6.24 4.93 29.40
CA LEU A 45 5.36 4.03 28.68
C LEU A 45 5.16 4.67 27.31
N PRO A 46 5.24 3.89 26.22
CA PRO A 46 4.94 4.44 24.92
C PRO A 46 3.59 5.17 25.05
N PRO A 47 3.49 6.40 24.51
CA PRO A 47 2.28 7.20 24.64
C PRO A 47 1.10 6.33 24.22
N SER A 48 -0.01 6.46 24.95
CA SER A 48 -1.22 5.69 24.64
C SER A 48 -1.51 5.83 23.14
N PRO A 49 -1.78 4.75 22.40
CA PRO A 49 -2.05 4.83 20.96
C PRO A 49 -3.18 5.82 20.63
N SER A 50 -4.09 6.09 21.56
CA SER A 50 -5.13 7.13 21.44
C SER A 50 -4.59 8.57 21.39
N THR A 51 -3.38 8.81 21.88
CA THR A 51 -2.67 10.12 21.82
C THR A 51 -1.77 10.25 20.59
N LEU A 52 -1.50 9.14 19.89
CA LEU A 52 -0.77 9.12 18.62
C LEU A 52 -1.73 9.25 17.44
N GLN A 53 -2.55 10.30 17.44
CA GLN A 53 -3.39 10.60 16.29
C GLN A 53 -2.75 11.69 15.44
N PRO A 54 -2.85 11.62 14.10
CA PRO A 54 -2.40 12.71 13.25
C PRO A 54 -3.11 14.01 13.64
N GLU A 55 -2.45 15.15 13.46
CA GLU A 55 -3.08 16.47 13.65
C GLU A 55 -4.12 16.72 12.57
N GLU A 56 -3.79 16.36 11.33
CA GLU A 56 -4.64 16.51 10.16
C GLU A 56 -4.49 15.28 9.24
N LEU A 57 -5.59 14.89 8.62
CA LEU A 57 -5.62 13.89 7.55
C LEU A 57 -5.92 14.63 6.24
N VAL A 58 -4.93 14.73 5.37
CA VAL A 58 -5.04 15.48 4.10
C VAL A 58 -6.02 14.77 3.16
N ASP A 59 -5.83 13.46 3.00
CA ASP A 59 -6.64 12.59 2.18
C ASP A 59 -6.86 11.23 2.85
N ALA A 60 -8.08 10.73 2.74
CA ALA A 60 -8.43 9.37 3.14
C ALA A 60 -8.78 8.56 1.88
N TYR A 61 -8.09 7.44 1.65
CA TYR A 61 -8.50 6.47 0.64
C TYR A 61 -9.71 5.70 1.17
N VAL A 62 -10.87 5.87 0.54
CA VAL A 62 -12.14 5.28 0.98
C VAL A 62 -12.75 4.46 -0.15
N ILE A 63 -12.95 3.17 0.11
CA ILE A 63 -13.68 2.28 -0.80
C ILE A 63 -15.17 2.40 -0.44
N ALA A 64 -15.94 3.07 -1.29
CA ALA A 64 -17.39 3.19 -1.12
C ALA A 64 -18.07 3.00 -2.49
N PRO A 65 -18.45 1.75 -2.84
CA PRO A 65 -18.88 1.39 -4.18
C PRO A 65 -20.11 2.16 -4.65
N ASP A 66 -21.01 2.53 -3.74
CA ASP A 66 -22.24 3.28 -4.07
C ASP A 66 -22.09 4.80 -3.86
N GLY A 67 -20.88 5.25 -3.51
CA GLY A 67 -20.59 6.65 -3.18
C GLY A 67 -21.08 7.09 -1.78
N ASP A 68 -21.66 6.17 -1.01
CA ASP A 68 -22.06 6.45 0.38
C ASP A 68 -20.87 6.36 1.33
N LEU A 69 -20.59 7.46 2.03
CA LEU A 69 -19.51 7.57 3.02
C LEU A 69 -19.97 7.24 4.45
N SER A 70 -21.22 6.81 4.65
CA SER A 70 -21.78 6.55 5.98
C SER A 70 -21.00 5.50 6.77
N GLU A 71 -20.62 4.39 6.14
CA GLU A 71 -19.85 3.31 6.78
C GLU A 71 -18.45 3.79 7.18
N TRP A 72 -17.75 4.45 6.25
CA TRP A 72 -16.45 5.03 6.55
C TRP A 72 -16.54 6.07 7.68
N LYS A 73 -17.58 6.92 7.71
CA LYS A 73 -17.79 7.87 8.80
C LYS A 73 -17.98 7.16 10.15
N ALA A 74 -18.70 6.05 10.16
CA ALA A 74 -18.90 5.25 11.38
C ALA A 74 -17.58 4.62 11.85
N GLN A 75 -16.75 4.12 10.94
CA GLN A 75 -15.45 3.51 11.25
C GLN A 75 -14.38 4.54 11.66
N ALA A 76 -14.30 5.68 10.97
CA ALA A 76 -13.34 6.75 11.26
C ALA A 76 -13.58 7.40 12.63
N GLY A 77 -14.83 7.36 13.12
CA GLY A 77 -15.23 8.01 14.36
C GLY A 77 -15.16 9.54 14.28
N GLU A 78 -15.60 10.20 15.35
CA GLU A 78 -15.77 11.66 15.33
C GLU A 78 -14.43 12.42 15.30
N THR A 79 -13.38 11.89 15.93
CA THR A 79 -12.08 12.53 16.02
C THR A 79 -11.34 12.58 14.69
N LEU A 80 -11.34 11.47 13.93
CA LEU A 80 -10.67 11.42 12.63
C LEU A 80 -11.48 12.16 11.57
N ARG A 81 -12.82 12.08 11.64
CA ARG A 81 -13.73 12.84 10.76
C ARG A 81 -13.46 14.34 10.81
N ARG A 82 -13.30 14.93 12.01
CA ARG A 82 -13.02 16.37 12.17
C ARG A 82 -11.66 16.79 11.62
N LYS A 83 -10.69 15.87 11.60
CA LYS A 83 -9.33 16.10 11.11
C LYS A 83 -9.15 15.83 9.62
N THR A 84 -10.15 15.22 8.97
CA THR A 84 -10.10 14.85 7.56
C THR A 84 -10.46 16.07 6.69
N LYS A 85 -9.48 16.55 5.93
CA LYS A 85 -9.64 17.67 4.99
C LYS A 85 -10.15 17.25 3.62
N GLY A 86 -10.06 15.96 3.28
CA GLY A 86 -10.39 15.46 1.96
C GLY A 86 -10.55 13.94 1.94
N VAL A 87 -11.41 13.45 1.05
CA VAL A 87 -11.57 12.02 0.77
C VAL A 87 -11.25 11.73 -0.69
N VAL A 88 -10.47 10.68 -0.91
CA VAL A 88 -10.26 10.05 -2.22
C VAL A 88 -11.19 8.85 -2.28
N LEU A 89 -12.24 8.96 -3.09
CA LEU A 89 -13.27 7.94 -3.19
C LEU A 89 -12.89 6.91 -4.25
N ALA A 90 -12.87 5.63 -3.90
CA ALA A 90 -12.66 4.54 -4.84
C ALA A 90 -14.00 3.89 -5.24
N LEU A 91 -14.25 3.83 -6.55
CA LEU A 91 -15.40 3.16 -7.16
C LEU A 91 -14.93 1.90 -7.91
N PRO A 92 -14.59 0.81 -7.21
CA PRO A 92 -14.05 -0.38 -7.86
C PRO A 92 -15.08 -1.05 -8.77
N GLN A 93 -14.67 -1.41 -9.99
CA GLN A 93 -15.37 -2.36 -10.88
C GLN A 93 -16.84 -2.01 -11.19
N LYS A 94 -17.22 -0.73 -11.16
CA LYS A 94 -18.57 -0.26 -11.48
C LYS A 94 -18.74 -0.04 -12.99
N GLU A 95 -19.95 -0.30 -13.47
CA GLU A 95 -20.33 -0.01 -14.86
C GLU A 95 -20.33 1.51 -15.12
N PRO A 96 -20.01 1.96 -16.35
CA PRO A 96 -19.81 3.37 -16.67
C PRO A 96 -21.06 4.23 -16.37
N ALA A 97 -22.26 3.70 -16.62
CA ALA A 97 -23.52 4.39 -16.32
C ALA A 97 -23.75 4.58 -14.82
N GLU A 98 -23.33 3.63 -13.98
CA GLU A 98 -23.43 3.76 -12.52
C GLU A 98 -22.44 4.79 -12.00
N VAL A 99 -21.21 4.78 -12.53
CA VAL A 99 -20.17 5.76 -12.19
C VAL A 99 -20.66 7.18 -12.46
N GLU A 100 -21.25 7.44 -13.62
CA GLU A 100 -21.79 8.77 -13.95
C GLU A 100 -22.90 9.22 -12.99
N LYS A 101 -23.79 8.31 -12.60
CA LYS A 101 -24.84 8.60 -11.61
C LYS A 101 -24.26 8.96 -10.25
N ILE A 102 -23.25 8.21 -9.79
CA ILE A 102 -22.57 8.47 -8.53
C ILE A 102 -21.81 9.81 -8.59
N LEU A 103 -21.11 10.08 -9.69
CA LEU A 103 -20.42 11.35 -9.93
C LEU A 103 -21.38 12.54 -9.92
N ALA A 104 -22.58 12.40 -10.50
CA ALA A 104 -23.61 13.44 -10.46
C ALA A 104 -24.07 13.73 -9.02
N ASN A 105 -24.26 12.70 -8.19
CA ASN A 105 -24.64 12.84 -6.78
C ASN A 105 -23.53 13.49 -5.93
N ILE A 106 -22.27 13.19 -6.23
CA ILE A 106 -21.13 13.81 -5.55
C ILE A 106 -21.04 15.30 -5.92
N ARG A 107 -21.16 15.61 -7.21
CA ARG A 107 -21.13 16.99 -7.72
C ARG A 107 -22.30 17.84 -7.23
N SER A 108 -23.45 17.23 -6.92
CA SER A 108 -24.60 17.94 -6.34
C SER A 108 -24.40 18.34 -4.87
N GLY A 109 -23.23 18.05 -4.26
CA GLY A 109 -22.89 18.49 -2.91
C GLY A 109 -23.65 17.76 -1.80
N SER A 110 -24.11 16.52 -2.07
CA SER A 110 -24.85 15.71 -1.10
C SER A 110 -24.01 15.20 0.08
N LEU A 111 -22.68 15.40 0.04
CA LEU A 111 -21.73 14.87 1.01
C LEU A 111 -21.20 15.97 1.93
N ASP A 112 -21.28 15.75 3.24
CA ASP A 112 -20.71 16.66 4.26
C ASP A 112 -19.17 16.77 4.24
N VAL A 113 -18.49 15.87 3.52
CA VAL A 113 -17.02 15.76 3.51
C VAL A 113 -16.54 16.06 2.09
N PRO A 114 -15.55 16.95 1.90
CA PRO A 114 -15.04 17.28 0.58
C PRO A 114 -14.38 16.07 -0.08
N VAL A 115 -14.88 15.69 -1.25
CA VAL A 115 -14.25 14.69 -2.11
C VAL A 115 -13.19 15.41 -2.96
N VAL A 116 -11.93 15.02 -2.83
CA VAL A 116 -10.80 15.66 -3.54
C VAL A 116 -10.58 14.99 -4.88
N ALA A 117 -10.65 13.66 -4.91
CA ALA A 117 -10.50 12.86 -6.11
C ALA A 117 -11.42 11.64 -6.07
N VAL A 118 -11.77 11.14 -7.25
CA VAL A 118 -12.54 9.89 -7.42
C VAL A 118 -11.74 8.96 -8.31
N LEU A 119 -11.40 7.80 -7.78
CA LEU A 119 -10.83 6.70 -8.56
C LEU A 119 -11.98 6.01 -9.30
N VAL A 120 -11.96 6.12 -10.62
CA VAL A 120 -12.99 5.58 -11.50
C VAL A 120 -12.43 4.43 -12.34
N PRO A 121 -13.18 3.35 -12.58
CA PRO A 121 -12.67 2.19 -13.29
C PRO A 121 -12.41 2.55 -14.77
N VAL A 122 -11.18 2.35 -15.26
CA VAL A 122 -10.89 2.59 -16.70
C VAL A 122 -11.51 1.51 -17.59
N ILE A 123 -11.68 0.32 -17.02
CA ILE A 123 -12.14 -0.88 -17.70
C ILE A 123 -13.35 -1.41 -16.91
N PRO A 124 -14.50 -1.65 -17.56
CA PRO A 124 -15.65 -2.26 -16.90
C PRO A 124 -15.36 -3.70 -16.51
N ALA A 125 -16.04 -4.19 -15.47
CA ALA A 125 -15.81 -5.51 -14.89
C ALA A 125 -16.09 -6.66 -15.88
N GLU A 126 -17.08 -6.47 -16.76
CA GLU A 126 -17.40 -7.39 -17.85
C GLU A 126 -17.45 -6.63 -19.18
N GLY A 127 -16.85 -7.17 -20.24
CA GLY A 127 -16.92 -6.54 -21.55
C GLY A 127 -15.86 -7.01 -22.54
N GLU A 128 -16.12 -6.71 -23.82
CA GLU A 128 -15.41 -7.14 -25.03
C GLU A 128 -13.87 -7.03 -24.94
N ALA A 129 -13.19 -7.86 -25.76
CA ALA A 129 -11.74 -7.93 -25.82
C ALA A 129 -11.07 -6.59 -26.18
N THR A 130 -11.80 -5.66 -26.79
CA THR A 130 -11.32 -4.36 -27.25
C THR A 130 -11.60 -3.25 -26.24
N PHE A 131 -10.56 -2.47 -25.90
CA PHE A 131 -10.71 -1.30 -25.03
C PHE A 131 -11.45 -0.15 -25.74
N THR A 132 -12.47 0.39 -25.08
CA THR A 132 -13.14 1.63 -25.49
C THR A 132 -13.07 2.62 -24.34
N PRO A 133 -12.58 3.86 -24.57
CA PRO A 133 -12.44 4.84 -23.50
C PRO A 133 -13.81 5.27 -22.96
N PRO A 134 -13.99 5.35 -21.63
CA PRO A 134 -15.24 5.83 -21.04
C PRO A 134 -15.48 7.33 -21.29
N ALA A 135 -16.71 7.70 -21.62
CA ALA A 135 -17.10 9.08 -21.94
C ALA A 135 -16.78 10.08 -20.80
N TYR A 136 -16.94 9.66 -19.54
CA TYR A 136 -16.65 10.49 -18.37
C TYR A 136 -15.14 10.78 -18.17
N LEU A 137 -14.25 10.15 -18.94
CA LEU A 137 -12.80 10.37 -18.92
C LEU A 137 -12.27 11.12 -20.16
N GLU A 138 -13.12 11.59 -21.07
CA GLU A 138 -12.65 12.20 -22.33
C GLU A 138 -11.89 13.53 -22.17
N SER A 139 -12.00 14.21 -21.02
CA SER A 139 -11.30 15.47 -20.76
C SER A 139 -10.46 15.42 -19.49
N PRO A 140 -9.12 15.58 -19.58
CA PRO A 140 -8.26 15.68 -18.41
C PRO A 140 -8.46 17.03 -17.71
N GLY A 141 -8.71 16.99 -16.39
CA GLY A 141 -8.37 18.11 -15.50
C GLY A 141 -9.34 19.28 -15.38
N SER A 142 -10.59 19.23 -15.88
CA SER A 142 -11.59 20.30 -15.64
C SER A 142 -12.65 19.96 -14.59
N SER A 143 -12.65 18.72 -14.07
CA SER A 143 -13.69 18.25 -13.14
C SER A 143 -13.27 18.41 -11.68
N THR A 144 -14.18 18.97 -10.89
CA THR A 144 -14.17 18.90 -9.43
C THR A 144 -15.30 17.94 -8.99
N PRO A 145 -15.01 16.84 -8.29
CA PRO A 145 -13.69 16.32 -7.87
C PRO A 145 -12.84 15.78 -9.04
N ALA A 146 -11.52 15.71 -8.85
CA ALA A 146 -10.59 15.22 -9.86
C ALA A 146 -10.84 13.74 -10.18
N LEU A 147 -10.99 13.39 -11.45
CA LEU A 147 -11.17 12.00 -11.88
C LEU A 147 -9.82 11.34 -12.16
N VAL A 148 -9.60 10.21 -11.51
CA VAL A 148 -8.36 9.43 -11.58
C VAL A 148 -8.71 8.04 -12.12
N PRO A 149 -8.43 7.77 -13.42
CA PRO A 149 -8.53 6.44 -14.00
C PRO A 149 -7.83 5.38 -13.13
N SER A 150 -8.56 4.33 -12.73
CA SER A 150 -8.07 3.24 -11.88
C SER A 150 -8.22 1.88 -12.56
N ALA A 151 -7.17 1.06 -12.50
CA ALA A 151 -7.17 -0.31 -13.02
C ALA A 151 -6.60 -1.28 -11.98
N ILE A 152 -7.09 -2.51 -11.99
CA ILE A 152 -6.57 -3.60 -11.16
C ILE A 152 -5.58 -4.40 -12.01
N PHE A 153 -4.36 -4.54 -11.53
CA PHE A 153 -3.33 -5.36 -12.15
C PHE A 153 -3.26 -6.72 -11.44
N THR A 154 -3.66 -7.76 -12.15
CA THR A 154 -3.46 -9.16 -11.74
C THR A 154 -2.41 -9.84 -12.60
N LYS A 155 -2.42 -9.57 -13.91
CA LYS A 155 -1.50 -10.11 -14.93
C LYS A 155 -1.27 -9.09 -16.05
N ASN A 156 -0.26 -9.34 -16.88
CA ASN A 156 0.03 -8.54 -18.07
C ASN A 156 -1.01 -8.78 -19.18
N GLU A 157 -2.18 -8.18 -19.03
CA GLU A 157 -3.27 -8.26 -20.01
C GLU A 157 -3.17 -7.13 -21.05
N PRO A 158 -3.35 -7.43 -22.35
CA PRO A 158 -3.24 -6.41 -23.40
C PRO A 158 -4.31 -5.33 -23.27
N ARG A 159 -5.53 -5.69 -22.83
CA ARG A 159 -6.63 -4.75 -22.59
C ARG A 159 -6.28 -3.70 -21.53
N VAL A 160 -5.69 -4.14 -20.42
CA VAL A 160 -5.25 -3.24 -19.34
C VAL A 160 -4.14 -2.31 -19.83
N ARG A 161 -3.21 -2.85 -20.62
CA ARG A 161 -2.13 -2.08 -21.21
C ARG A 161 -2.62 -0.98 -22.15
N GLU A 162 -3.54 -1.29 -23.05
CA GLU A 162 -4.12 -0.31 -23.99
C GLU A 162 -4.88 0.80 -23.26
N ALA A 163 -5.66 0.43 -22.24
CA ALA A 163 -6.42 1.37 -21.41
C ALA A 163 -5.51 2.36 -20.66
N LEU A 164 -4.45 1.83 -20.03
CA LEU A 164 -3.47 2.64 -19.29
C LEU A 164 -2.66 3.53 -20.24
N GLN A 165 -2.26 2.99 -21.40
CA GLN A 165 -1.54 3.75 -22.40
C GLN A 165 -2.39 4.92 -22.92
N TRP A 166 -3.67 4.68 -23.22
CA TRP A 166 -4.60 5.74 -23.59
C TRP A 166 -4.70 6.81 -22.50
N ALA A 167 -4.94 6.42 -21.24
CA ALA A 167 -5.09 7.34 -20.13
C ALA A 167 -3.84 8.21 -19.90
N LEU A 168 -2.65 7.64 -20.10
CA LEU A 168 -1.38 8.37 -19.98
C LEU A 168 -1.13 9.31 -21.17
N LYS A 169 -1.53 8.93 -22.39
CA LYS A 169 -1.47 9.79 -23.59
C LYS A 169 -2.40 10.99 -23.47
N THR A 170 -3.59 10.79 -22.91
CA THR A 170 -4.55 11.87 -22.64
C THR A 170 -4.17 12.71 -21.41
N GLY A 171 -3.09 12.38 -20.70
CA GLY A 171 -2.54 13.22 -19.62
C GLY A 171 -3.15 12.97 -18.24
N HIS A 172 -3.87 11.85 -18.03
CA HIS A 172 -4.49 11.57 -16.74
C HIS A 172 -3.52 11.13 -15.64
N THR A 173 -3.96 11.45 -14.42
CA THR A 173 -3.76 10.72 -13.15
C THR A 173 -4.05 9.22 -13.18
N VAL A 174 -3.14 8.28 -13.43
CA VAL A 174 -3.51 6.84 -13.45
C VAL A 174 -3.18 6.15 -12.13
N HIS A 175 -4.15 5.45 -11.54
CA HIS A 175 -4.02 4.64 -10.34
C HIS A 175 -4.02 3.14 -10.70
N ILE A 176 -3.00 2.41 -10.27
CA ILE A 176 -2.87 0.97 -10.49
C ILE A 176 -2.92 0.26 -9.14
N ASP A 177 -3.93 -0.57 -8.96
CA ASP A 177 -4.05 -1.45 -7.79
C ASP A 177 -3.47 -2.82 -8.13
N VAL A 178 -2.34 -3.16 -7.53
CA VAL A 178 -1.61 -4.41 -7.78
C VAL A 178 -2.16 -5.50 -6.87
N GLN A 179 -2.92 -6.42 -7.46
CA GLN A 179 -3.55 -7.56 -6.80
C GLN A 179 -2.97 -8.90 -7.31
N CYS A 180 -1.65 -8.98 -7.40
CA CYS A 180 -0.93 -10.24 -7.66
C CYS A 180 -0.13 -10.68 -6.43
N ASP A 181 0.15 -11.98 -6.32
CA ASP A 181 1.06 -12.46 -5.28
C ASP A 181 2.49 -12.07 -5.67
N ILE A 182 2.95 -10.99 -5.06
CA ILE A 182 4.30 -10.43 -5.23
C ILE A 182 5.40 -11.43 -4.81
N ARG A 183 5.07 -12.41 -3.96
CA ARG A 183 6.04 -13.37 -3.40
C ARG A 183 6.04 -14.70 -4.14
N GLU A 184 5.13 -14.89 -5.10
CA GLU A 184 5.13 -16.08 -5.94
C GLU A 184 6.42 -16.13 -6.78
N VAL A 185 6.95 -17.34 -6.97
CA VAL A 185 8.25 -17.60 -7.61
C VAL A 185 8.30 -17.12 -9.07
N GLU A 186 7.14 -16.87 -9.68
CA GLU A 186 6.99 -16.28 -11.01
C GLU A 186 6.63 -14.79 -10.93
N GLY A 187 7.62 -13.94 -10.60
CA GLY A 187 7.78 -12.61 -11.20
C GLY A 187 6.55 -11.70 -11.31
N GLY A 188 5.69 -11.59 -10.29
CA GLY A 188 4.57 -10.63 -10.31
C GLY A 188 5.03 -9.18 -10.54
N TRP A 189 6.20 -8.82 -9.98
CA TRP A 189 6.89 -7.55 -10.28
C TRP A 189 7.45 -7.51 -11.69
N ASP A 190 8.04 -8.60 -12.17
CA ASP A 190 8.61 -8.67 -13.53
C ASP A 190 7.50 -8.49 -14.59
N ALA A 191 6.32 -9.08 -14.37
CA ALA A 191 5.17 -8.92 -15.24
C ALA A 191 4.61 -7.49 -15.22
N LEU A 192 4.62 -6.83 -14.05
CA LEU A 192 4.23 -5.41 -13.93
C LEU A 192 5.25 -4.52 -14.64
N GLU A 193 6.54 -4.76 -14.43
CA GLU A 193 7.62 -4.03 -15.08
C GLU A 193 7.58 -4.21 -16.59
N GLU A 194 7.41 -5.42 -17.09
CA GLU A 194 7.25 -5.71 -18.51
C GLU A 194 6.03 -4.96 -19.09
N MET A 195 4.90 -4.96 -18.38
CA MET A 195 3.71 -4.22 -18.78
C MET A 195 4.00 -2.71 -18.88
N LEU A 196 4.56 -2.10 -17.83
CA LEU A 196 4.90 -0.67 -17.81
C LEU A 196 5.95 -0.29 -18.86
N THR A 197 6.95 -1.15 -19.05
CA THR A 197 8.02 -0.99 -20.04
C THR A 197 7.45 -1.07 -21.45
N SER A 198 6.53 -2.01 -21.71
CA SER A 198 5.87 -2.13 -23.01
C SER A 198 5.00 -0.91 -23.37
N MET A 199 4.39 -0.23 -22.38
CA MET A 199 3.64 1.02 -22.60
C MET A 199 4.55 2.22 -22.88
N THR A 200 5.76 2.22 -22.32
CA THR A 200 6.71 3.35 -22.37
C THR A 200 7.73 3.23 -23.50
N ILE A 201 7.94 2.06 -24.11
CA ILE A 201 8.88 1.87 -25.23
C ILE A 201 8.25 2.17 -26.60
N SER A 202 6.92 2.13 -26.73
CA SER A 202 6.23 2.51 -27.97
C SER A 202 6.68 3.89 -28.45
N LYS A 203 7.01 4.04 -29.75
CA LYS A 203 7.69 5.18 -30.41
C LYS A 203 7.13 6.59 -30.13
N ASP A 204 6.00 6.68 -29.43
CA ASP A 204 5.30 7.90 -29.00
C ASP A 204 5.65 8.32 -27.56
N VAL A 205 6.80 7.90 -27.00
CA VAL A 205 7.23 8.22 -25.62
C VAL A 205 7.23 9.72 -25.31
N LYS A 206 7.35 10.56 -26.34
CA LYS A 206 7.28 12.02 -26.22
C LYS A 206 5.88 12.57 -25.90
N GLU A 207 4.84 11.73 -25.90
CA GLU A 207 3.43 12.14 -25.76
C GLU A 207 2.77 11.61 -24.47
N LEU A 208 3.48 10.85 -23.63
CA LEU A 208 2.95 10.42 -22.34
C LEU A 208 3.09 11.56 -21.32
N HIS A 209 1.99 12.26 -21.06
CA HIS A 209 1.95 13.40 -20.13
C HIS A 209 1.39 13.04 -18.75
N GLY A 210 0.75 11.87 -18.63
CA GLY A 210 0.14 11.39 -17.40
C GLY A 210 1.15 10.96 -16.33
N LYS A 211 0.67 10.79 -15.10
CA LYS A 211 1.44 10.23 -13.98
C LYS A 211 0.86 8.88 -13.58
N ILE A 212 1.69 8.01 -13.01
CA ILE A 212 1.28 6.70 -12.51
C ILE A 212 1.43 6.69 -10.99
N VAL A 213 0.38 6.24 -10.30
CA VAL A 213 0.38 5.92 -8.87
C VAL A 213 0.17 4.43 -8.75
N VAL A 214 1.11 3.74 -8.11
CA VAL A 214 1.04 2.28 -7.89
C VAL A 214 0.74 2.03 -6.42
N CYS A 215 -0.33 1.27 -6.17
CA CYS A 215 -0.70 0.80 -4.84
C CYS A 215 -0.53 -0.71 -4.77
N THR A 216 0.13 -1.19 -3.71
CA THR A 216 0.27 -2.61 -3.43
C THR A 216 -0.36 -2.89 -2.08
N TYR A 217 -1.30 -3.82 -2.03
CA TYR A 217 -1.86 -4.30 -0.78
C TYR A 217 -1.27 -5.67 -0.48
N SER A 218 -0.47 -5.76 0.57
CA SER A 218 -0.20 -7.07 1.18
C SER A 218 -1.48 -7.50 1.89
N ARG A 219 -2.30 -8.33 1.23
CA ARG A 219 -3.31 -9.12 1.94
C ARG A 219 -2.56 -10.11 2.82
N VAL A 220 -2.22 -9.69 4.03
CA VAL A 220 -1.88 -10.61 5.11
C VAL A 220 -3.18 -11.35 5.42
N LEU A 221 -3.39 -12.48 4.75
CA LEU A 221 -4.35 -13.49 5.16
C LEU A 221 -3.89 -13.98 6.54
N CYS A 222 -4.57 -13.51 7.58
CA CYS A 222 -4.53 -14.11 8.91
C CYS A 222 -5.40 -15.37 8.93
#